data_AF-A0A2W5R5R2-F1
#
_entry.id   AF-A0A2W5R5R2-F1
#
_cell.length_a   1.000
_cell.length_b   1.000
_cell.length_c   1.000
_cell.angle_alpha   90.00
_cell.angle_beta   90.00
_cell.angle_gamma   90.00
#
_symmetry.space_group_name_H-M   'P 1'
#
loop_
_entity.id
_entity.type
_entity.pdbx_description
1 polymer ?
#
loop_
_entity_poly.entity_id
_entity_poly.type
_entity_poly.pdbx_seq_one_letter_code
_entity_poly.pdbx_strand_id
1 'polypeptide(L)'
;MQIHAHPLFLRCAALGAVALAAALSAAGAEAGALRYRGTNADGGVSSGAMVRRQGANGGSLARGRAITTDGQGHGTVASGARVTGPNGGTGARSGSTSVNADGSASHQSGLSVANANGSVQSSGSATRDAAGNVSQSRSTTATSNVTGNSVQSSTSYSSATGLSHSATCYNAAGAVIACAPSCASDSAPPTPTSMAA
;
A
#
# COMPACT_ATOMS: atom_id res chain seq x y z
N MET A 1 -47.91 -13.26 0.49
CA MET A 1 -46.61 -12.62 0.79
C MET A 1 -46.71 -11.17 0.37
N GLN A 2 -46.85 -10.27 1.35
CA GLN A 2 -47.10 -8.85 1.12
C GLN A 2 -45.81 -8.13 0.71
N ILE A 3 -45.88 -7.44 -0.42
CA ILE A 3 -44.94 -6.44 -0.88
C ILE A 3 -45.41 -5.11 -0.26
N HIS A 4 -44.59 -4.51 0.61
CA HIS A 4 -44.77 -3.13 1.09
C HIS A 4 -43.62 -2.25 0.60
N ALA A 5 -44.03 -1.13 0.02
CA ALA A 5 -43.22 -0.14 -0.67
C ALA A 5 -42.64 0.93 0.26
N HIS A 6 -41.46 1.46 -0.14
CA HIS A 6 -40.95 2.87 -0.11
C HIS A 6 -41.04 3.72 1.20
N PRO A 7 -40.19 4.76 1.45
CA PRO A 7 -39.59 5.67 0.46
C PRO A 7 -38.19 6.29 0.75
N LEU A 8 -37.72 7.01 -0.28
CA LEU A 8 -36.79 8.15 -0.36
C LEU A 8 -36.18 8.69 0.94
N PHE A 9 -34.87 8.95 0.93
CA PHE A 9 -34.26 10.29 1.13
C PHE A 9 -32.73 10.21 0.94
N LEU A 10 -32.21 10.56 -0.25
CA LEU A 10 -30.96 11.33 -0.33
C LEU A 10 -30.82 11.99 -1.71
N ARG A 11 -31.16 13.28 -1.75
CA ARG A 11 -30.76 14.23 -2.77
C ARG A 11 -29.95 15.35 -2.10
N CYS A 12 -29.08 15.96 -2.88
CA CYS A 12 -28.16 17.09 -2.61
C CYS A 12 -26.75 16.67 -2.17
N ALA A 13 -25.67 17.00 -2.89
CA ALA A 13 -25.54 17.81 -4.11
C ALA A 13 -24.25 17.41 -4.85
N ALA A 14 -24.34 17.46 -6.18
CA ALA A 14 -23.27 17.19 -7.12
C ALA A 14 -22.18 18.26 -7.07
N LEU A 15 -20.93 17.82 -7.18
CA LEU A 15 -19.82 18.64 -7.65
C LEU A 15 -18.85 17.74 -8.45
N GLY A 16 -18.98 17.82 -9.77
CA GLY A 16 -17.87 17.69 -10.72
C GLY A 16 -17.39 16.29 -11.08
N ALA A 17 -18.18 15.53 -11.84
CA ALA A 17 -17.63 14.52 -12.73
C ALA A 17 -16.87 15.22 -13.87
N VAL A 18 -15.54 15.32 -13.77
CA VAL A 18 -14.69 15.58 -14.93
C VAL A 18 -14.23 14.22 -15.45
N ALA A 19 -14.93 13.75 -16.47
CA ALA A 19 -14.47 12.68 -17.33
C ALA A 19 -13.19 13.15 -18.05
N LEU A 20 -12.01 12.73 -17.59
CA LEU A 20 -10.78 12.84 -18.38
C LEU A 20 -10.66 11.63 -19.31
N ALA A 21 -11.65 11.49 -20.19
CA ALA A 21 -11.57 10.66 -21.39
C ALA A 21 -11.36 11.59 -22.58
N ALA A 22 -10.12 12.03 -22.77
CA ALA A 22 -9.67 12.67 -23.99
C ALA A 22 -8.39 11.96 -24.45
N ALA A 23 -8.42 11.52 -25.70
CA ALA A 23 -7.37 10.82 -26.40
C ALA A 23 -5.99 11.49 -26.20
N LEU A 24 -5.04 10.75 -25.62
CA LEU A 24 -3.64 11.03 -25.86
C LEU A 24 -3.16 10.00 -26.88
N SER A 25 -3.27 10.40 -28.14
CA SER A 25 -2.40 9.92 -29.20
C SER A 25 -0.98 9.81 -28.64
N ALA A 26 -0.34 8.66 -28.90
CA ALA A 26 0.95 8.29 -28.37
C ALA A 26 2.03 9.34 -28.72
N ALA A 27 2.27 10.27 -27.81
CA ALA A 27 3.46 11.10 -27.82
C ALA A 27 4.52 10.42 -26.94
N GLY A 28 5.37 9.63 -27.59
CA GLY A 28 6.74 9.32 -27.16
C GLY A 28 6.99 8.99 -25.69
N ALA A 29 6.21 8.09 -25.08
CA ALA A 29 6.62 7.52 -23.80
C ALA A 29 7.73 6.48 -24.06
N GLU A 30 8.99 6.87 -23.90
CA GLU A 30 10.10 5.94 -23.99
C GLU A 30 9.98 4.90 -22.86
N ALA A 31 9.81 3.64 -23.26
CA ALA A 31 9.62 2.51 -22.35
C ALA A 31 10.79 1.55 -22.47
N GLY A 32 11.69 1.56 -21.48
CA GLY A 32 12.75 0.55 -21.36
C GLY A 32 12.25 -0.62 -20.51
N ALA A 33 12.14 -1.80 -21.11
CA ALA A 33 11.81 -3.02 -20.38
C ALA A 33 12.98 -4.02 -20.44
N LEU A 34 13.42 -4.49 -19.27
CA LEU A 34 14.40 -5.56 -19.13
C LEU A 34 13.72 -6.75 -18.48
N ARG A 35 13.99 -7.94 -18.99
CA ARG A 35 13.57 -9.21 -18.38
C ARG A 35 14.73 -10.19 -18.44
N TYR A 36 14.95 -10.94 -17.38
CA TYR A 36 15.94 -12.00 -17.36
C TYR A 36 15.42 -13.22 -16.61
N ARG A 37 15.95 -14.38 -16.96
CA ARG A 37 15.79 -15.65 -16.25
C ARG A 37 17.00 -16.51 -16.53
N GLY A 38 17.56 -17.11 -15.50
CA GLY A 38 18.66 -18.06 -15.60
C GLY A 38 18.74 -18.93 -14.36
N THR A 39 19.46 -20.04 -14.46
CA THR A 39 19.89 -20.81 -13.29
C THR A 39 20.98 -20.04 -12.54
N ASN A 40 21.11 -20.27 -11.24
CA ASN A 40 22.17 -19.69 -10.41
C ASN A 40 23.09 -20.77 -9.83
N ALA A 41 24.19 -20.33 -9.21
CA ALA A 41 25.20 -21.20 -8.61
C ALA A 41 24.64 -22.03 -7.45
N ASP A 42 23.57 -21.56 -6.79
CA ASP A 42 22.91 -22.23 -5.67
C ASP A 42 21.96 -23.36 -6.12
N GLY A 43 21.95 -23.69 -7.42
CA GLY A 43 21.12 -24.75 -7.99
C GLY A 43 19.65 -24.38 -8.21
N GLY A 44 19.30 -23.10 -8.04
CA GLY A 44 17.96 -22.57 -8.25
C GLY A 44 17.84 -21.62 -9.45
N VAL A 45 16.85 -20.74 -9.42
CA VAL A 45 16.51 -19.82 -10.52
C VAL A 45 16.62 -18.38 -10.06
N SER A 46 17.31 -17.56 -10.84
CA SER A 46 17.27 -16.10 -10.75
C SER A 46 16.47 -15.54 -11.92
N SER A 47 15.47 -14.71 -11.64
CA SER A 47 14.68 -14.04 -12.66
C SER A 47 14.27 -12.64 -12.23
N GLY A 48 14.00 -11.78 -13.19
CA GLY A 48 13.57 -10.43 -12.86
C GLY A 48 13.00 -9.70 -14.06
N ALA A 49 12.32 -8.61 -13.75
CA ALA A 49 11.80 -7.68 -14.73
C ALA A 49 11.90 -6.26 -14.21
N MET A 50 12.31 -5.34 -15.08
CA MET A 50 12.32 -3.91 -14.83
C MET A 50 11.60 -3.21 -15.97
N VAL A 51 10.83 -2.19 -15.62
CA VAL A 51 10.19 -1.28 -16.56
C VAL A 51 10.50 0.14 -16.13
N ARG A 52 10.95 0.96 -17.06
CA ARG A 52 11.08 2.41 -16.94
C ARG A 52 10.17 3.06 -17.96
N ARG A 53 9.46 4.11 -17.56
CA ARG A 53 8.63 4.94 -18.43
C ARG A 53 8.94 6.40 -18.16
N GLN A 54 9.11 7.17 -19.22
CA GLN A 54 9.09 8.63 -19.18
C GLN A 54 7.75 9.10 -19.77
N GLY A 55 7.07 10.00 -19.08
CA GLY A 55 5.83 10.63 -19.53
C GLY A 55 6.04 12.11 -19.85
N ALA A 56 5.00 12.72 -20.41
CA ALA A 56 4.96 14.16 -20.66
C ALA A 56 5.17 14.97 -19.38
N ASN A 57 5.66 16.21 -19.52
CA ASN A 57 5.87 17.16 -18.42
C ASN A 57 6.80 16.63 -17.31
N GLY A 58 7.81 15.83 -17.64
CA GLY A 58 8.84 15.38 -16.70
C GLY A 58 8.41 14.23 -15.77
N GLY A 59 7.18 13.72 -15.88
CA GLY A 59 6.73 12.58 -15.08
C GLY A 59 7.49 11.29 -15.44
N SER A 60 7.89 10.49 -14.46
CA SER A 60 8.61 9.24 -14.70
C SER A 60 8.19 8.12 -13.74
N LEU A 61 8.32 6.88 -14.20
CA LEU A 61 8.08 5.66 -13.43
C LEU A 61 9.24 4.70 -13.66
N ALA A 62 9.77 4.12 -12.59
CA ALA A 62 10.60 2.92 -12.65
C ALA A 62 9.98 1.87 -11.72
N ARG A 63 9.85 0.63 -12.17
CA ARG A 63 9.40 -0.50 -11.35
C ARG A 63 10.23 -1.72 -11.68
N GLY A 64 10.61 -2.47 -10.64
CA GLY A 64 11.35 -3.71 -10.77
C GLY A 64 10.81 -4.80 -9.86
N ARG A 65 11.05 -6.04 -10.26
CA ARG A 65 10.98 -7.21 -9.39
C ARG A 65 12.12 -8.16 -9.72
N ALA A 66 12.63 -8.84 -8.70
CA ALA A 66 13.60 -9.91 -8.82
C ALA A 66 13.13 -11.09 -7.95
N ILE A 67 13.38 -12.30 -8.41
CA ILE A 67 13.09 -13.56 -7.75
C ILE A 67 14.36 -14.39 -7.80
N THR A 68 14.78 -14.91 -6.66
CA THR A 68 15.90 -15.85 -6.55
C THR A 68 15.42 -17.04 -5.74
N THR A 69 15.66 -18.26 -6.24
CA THR A 69 15.51 -19.50 -5.46
C THR A 69 16.83 -20.23 -5.40
N ASP A 70 16.97 -21.16 -4.45
CA ASP A 70 18.07 -22.12 -4.41
C ASP A 70 17.59 -23.55 -4.68
N GLY A 71 18.50 -24.51 -4.69
CA GLY A 71 18.19 -25.94 -4.81
C GLY A 71 17.64 -26.58 -3.52
N GLN A 72 17.57 -25.85 -2.42
CA GLN A 72 17.14 -26.34 -1.10
C GLN A 72 15.68 -25.97 -0.78
N GLY A 73 15.04 -25.16 -1.63
CA GLY A 73 13.64 -24.74 -1.47
C GLY A 73 13.47 -23.39 -0.80
N HIS A 74 14.55 -22.62 -0.60
CA HIS A 74 14.44 -21.22 -0.20
C HIS A 74 14.16 -20.34 -1.42
N GLY A 75 13.45 -19.24 -1.18
CA GLY A 75 13.14 -18.27 -2.21
C GLY A 75 13.11 -16.85 -1.65
N THR A 76 13.54 -15.89 -2.45
CA THR A 76 13.43 -14.47 -2.16
C THR A 76 12.81 -13.76 -3.34
N VAL A 77 11.85 -12.89 -3.06
CA VAL A 77 11.25 -11.96 -4.02
C VAL A 77 11.50 -10.55 -3.52
N ALA A 78 12.19 -9.74 -4.31
CA ALA A 78 12.33 -8.30 -4.06
C ALA A 78 11.54 -7.53 -5.12
N SER A 79 10.89 -6.45 -4.73
CA SER A 79 10.20 -5.55 -5.65
C SER A 79 10.32 -4.11 -5.20
N GLY A 80 10.26 -3.20 -6.16
CA GLY A 80 10.28 -1.78 -5.87
C GLY A 80 9.72 -0.96 -7.01
N ALA A 81 9.30 0.25 -6.69
CA ALA A 81 8.93 1.24 -7.68
C ALA A 81 9.29 2.63 -7.20
N ARG A 82 9.60 3.52 -8.14
CA ARG A 82 9.73 4.96 -7.94
C ARG A 82 8.90 5.68 -9.00
N VAL A 83 8.23 6.73 -8.59
CA VAL A 83 7.42 7.62 -9.43
C VAL A 83 7.86 9.04 -9.14
N THR A 84 8.01 9.83 -10.20
CA THR A 84 8.04 11.28 -10.14
C THR A 84 6.85 11.80 -10.95
N GLY A 85 5.98 12.58 -10.34
CA GLY A 85 4.87 13.24 -11.00
C GLY A 85 5.32 14.51 -11.73
N PRO A 86 4.53 15.01 -12.68
CA PRO A 86 4.87 16.21 -13.46
C PRO A 86 5.00 17.48 -12.59
N ASN A 87 4.33 17.52 -11.44
CA ASN A 87 4.38 18.63 -10.49
C ASN A 87 5.45 18.43 -9.39
N GLY A 88 6.50 17.64 -9.65
CA GLY A 88 7.61 17.41 -8.72
C GLY A 88 7.32 16.48 -7.54
N GLY A 89 6.08 16.01 -7.36
CA GLY A 89 5.75 15.00 -6.36
C GLY A 89 6.48 13.68 -6.62
N THR A 90 6.92 13.00 -5.58
CA THR A 90 7.62 11.72 -5.68
C THR A 90 6.93 10.65 -4.85
N GLY A 91 7.10 9.39 -5.28
CA GLY A 91 6.65 8.23 -4.54
C GLY A 91 7.62 7.07 -4.75
N ALA A 92 7.93 6.33 -3.70
CA ALA A 92 8.77 5.16 -3.76
C ALA A 92 8.19 4.06 -2.87
N ARG A 93 8.23 2.81 -3.34
CA ARG A 93 7.98 1.63 -2.53
C ARG A 93 9.08 0.62 -2.74
N SER A 94 9.38 -0.16 -1.72
CA SER A 94 10.25 -1.33 -1.81
C SER A 94 9.70 -2.42 -0.90
N GLY A 95 10.01 -3.67 -1.21
CA GLY A 95 9.73 -4.76 -0.30
C GLY A 95 10.38 -6.05 -0.74
N SER A 96 10.68 -6.89 0.25
CA SER A 96 11.27 -8.21 0.10
C SER A 96 10.39 -9.24 0.79
N THR A 97 10.26 -10.40 0.20
CA THR A 97 9.66 -11.58 0.81
C THR A 97 10.65 -12.73 0.71
N SER A 98 10.93 -13.38 1.82
CA SER A 98 11.68 -14.64 1.84
C SER A 98 10.77 -15.78 2.25
N VAL A 99 10.92 -16.93 1.62
CA VAL A 99 10.28 -18.19 1.96
C VAL A 99 11.37 -19.22 2.22
N ASN A 100 11.17 -20.05 3.23
CA ASN A 100 12.09 -21.11 3.61
C ASN A 100 11.53 -22.46 3.19
N ALA A 101 12.41 -23.47 3.15
CA ALA A 101 12.05 -24.84 2.79
C ALA A 101 11.00 -25.46 3.73
N ASP A 102 10.94 -25.03 4.99
CA ASP A 102 9.96 -25.46 5.99
C ASP A 102 8.57 -24.80 5.83
N GLY A 103 8.39 -23.95 4.82
CA GLY A 103 7.16 -23.21 4.57
C GLY A 103 7.00 -21.91 5.36
N SER A 104 7.94 -21.59 6.26
CA SER A 104 7.96 -20.29 6.93
C SER A 104 8.30 -19.18 5.93
N ALA A 105 7.78 -17.97 6.18
CA ALA A 105 7.96 -16.82 5.32
C ALA A 105 8.12 -15.54 6.14
N SER A 106 8.88 -14.60 5.59
CA SER A 106 8.98 -13.23 6.11
C SER A 106 8.82 -12.23 4.99
N HIS A 107 8.24 -11.08 5.30
CA HIS A 107 8.04 -9.97 4.38
C HIS A 107 8.38 -8.66 5.09
N GLN A 108 9.04 -7.75 4.40
CA GLN A 108 9.29 -6.39 4.85
C GLN A 108 9.03 -5.44 3.69
N SER A 109 8.42 -4.28 3.96
CA SER A 109 8.18 -3.27 2.95
C SER A 109 8.21 -1.85 3.50
N GLY A 110 8.50 -0.92 2.60
CA GLY A 110 8.46 0.51 2.83
C GLY A 110 7.72 1.24 1.71
N LEU A 111 7.14 2.39 2.05
CA LEU A 111 6.51 3.36 1.17
C LEU A 111 6.94 4.75 1.63
N SER A 112 7.30 5.61 0.69
CA SER A 112 7.49 7.04 0.93
C SER A 112 6.84 7.81 -0.22
N VAL A 113 6.03 8.81 0.08
CA VAL A 113 5.37 9.68 -0.88
C VAL A 113 5.53 11.11 -0.38
N ALA A 114 5.83 12.05 -1.26
CA ALA A 114 5.93 13.46 -0.92
C ALA A 114 5.53 14.33 -2.11
N ASN A 115 4.80 15.41 -1.86
CA ASN A 115 4.51 16.46 -2.82
C ASN A 115 4.32 17.79 -2.09
N ALA A 116 3.89 18.83 -2.81
CA ALA A 116 3.62 20.14 -2.23
C ALA A 116 2.54 20.13 -1.12
N ASN A 117 1.60 19.18 -1.17
CA ASN A 117 0.48 19.10 -0.22
C ASN A 117 0.83 18.33 1.05
N GLY A 118 1.87 17.50 1.03
CA GLY A 118 2.24 16.69 2.18
C GLY A 118 3.13 15.51 1.85
N SER A 119 3.33 14.66 2.85
CA SER A 119 4.11 13.44 2.74
C SER A 119 3.49 12.28 3.52
N VAL A 120 3.81 11.05 3.09
CA VAL A 120 3.41 9.82 3.74
C VAL A 120 4.61 8.89 3.78
N GLN A 121 4.94 8.36 4.94
CA GLN A 121 5.92 7.31 5.13
C GLN A 121 5.24 6.12 5.79
N SER A 122 5.47 4.92 5.28
CA SER A 122 4.92 3.71 5.87
C SER A 122 5.94 2.58 5.79
N SER A 123 6.08 1.85 6.87
CA SER A 123 6.91 0.64 6.93
C SER A 123 6.08 -0.49 7.53
N GLY A 124 6.33 -1.72 7.09
CA GLY A 124 5.62 -2.87 7.63
C GLY A 124 6.38 -4.17 7.42
N SER A 125 5.99 -5.15 8.23
CA SER A 125 6.53 -6.49 8.18
C SER A 125 5.42 -7.52 8.36
N ALA A 126 5.64 -8.71 7.83
CA ALA A 126 4.79 -9.86 8.12
C ALA A 126 5.63 -11.12 8.19
N THR A 127 5.26 -12.05 9.06
CA THR A 127 5.88 -13.36 9.19
C THR A 127 4.81 -14.43 9.22
N ARG A 128 5.18 -15.61 8.71
CA ARG A 128 4.43 -16.85 8.85
C ARG A 128 5.42 -17.92 9.30
N ASP A 129 5.12 -18.62 10.38
CA ASP A 129 5.93 -19.77 10.78
C ASP A 129 5.55 -21.04 10.01
N ALA A 130 6.30 -22.13 10.20
CA ALA A 130 6.03 -23.41 9.55
C ALA A 130 4.68 -24.03 9.96
N ALA A 131 4.12 -23.65 11.12
CA ALA A 131 2.82 -24.09 11.59
C ALA A 131 1.66 -23.25 11.01
N GLY A 132 1.97 -22.17 10.29
CA GLY A 132 1.00 -21.28 9.67
C GLY A 132 0.56 -20.09 10.54
N ASN A 133 1.16 -19.89 11.72
CA ASN A 133 0.87 -18.73 12.55
C ASN A 133 1.41 -17.47 11.90
N VAL A 134 0.54 -16.47 11.76
CA VAL A 134 0.86 -15.19 11.11
C VAL A 134 1.02 -14.09 12.13
N SER A 135 2.02 -13.23 11.92
CA SER A 135 2.19 -11.94 12.59
C SER A 135 2.42 -10.86 11.54
N GLN A 136 1.83 -9.68 11.72
CA GLN A 136 2.00 -8.55 10.81
C GLN A 136 2.02 -7.24 11.61
N SER A 137 2.82 -6.29 11.14
CA SER A 137 2.84 -4.93 11.66
C SER A 137 2.99 -3.91 10.54
N ARG A 138 2.39 -2.74 10.70
CA ARG A 138 2.58 -1.58 9.84
C ARG A 138 2.53 -0.31 10.67
N SER A 139 3.49 0.57 10.46
CA SER A 139 3.50 1.94 10.99
C SER A 139 3.38 2.90 9.81
N THR A 140 2.56 3.92 9.94
CA THR A 140 2.34 4.94 8.91
C THR A 140 2.35 6.32 9.55
N THR A 141 3.11 7.23 8.97
CA THR A 141 3.07 8.65 9.30
C THR A 141 2.65 9.41 8.05
N ALA A 142 1.66 10.29 8.17
CA ALA A 142 1.26 11.20 7.12
C ALA A 142 1.27 12.63 7.65
N THR A 143 1.82 13.57 6.89
CA THR A 143 1.94 14.98 7.25
C THR A 143 1.37 15.84 6.14
N SER A 144 0.53 16.80 6.49
CA SER A 144 0.04 17.84 5.59
C SER A 144 1.01 19.01 5.61
N ASN A 145 1.53 19.40 4.45
CA ASN A 145 2.35 20.62 4.33
C ASN A 145 1.49 21.88 4.30
N VAL A 146 0.17 21.75 4.07
CA VAL A 146 -0.77 22.88 4.06
C VAL A 146 -1.14 23.31 5.47
N THR A 147 -1.38 22.35 6.36
CA THR A 147 -1.83 22.63 7.75
C THR A 147 -0.74 22.38 8.78
N GLY A 148 0.34 21.67 8.43
CA GLY A 148 1.36 21.18 9.36
C GLY A 148 0.89 20.02 10.24
N ASN A 149 -0.37 19.59 10.12
CA ASN A 149 -0.90 18.49 10.92
C ASN A 149 -0.34 17.15 10.45
N SER A 150 -0.16 16.22 11.39
CA SER A 150 0.28 14.87 11.09
C SER A 150 -0.61 13.81 11.77
N VAL A 151 -0.59 12.61 11.21
CA VAL A 151 -1.17 11.41 11.83
C VAL A 151 -0.11 10.33 11.84
N GLN A 152 0.03 9.68 13.00
CA GLN A 152 0.83 8.49 13.18
C GLN A 152 -0.12 7.33 13.51
N SER A 153 -0.12 6.30 12.67
CA SER A 153 -0.95 5.11 12.83
C SER A 153 -0.06 3.87 12.91
N SER A 154 -0.48 2.92 13.74
CA SER A 154 0.09 1.59 13.79
C SER A 154 -1.01 0.53 13.72
N THR A 155 -0.82 -0.44 12.84
CA THR A 155 -1.63 -1.64 12.74
C THR A 155 -0.77 -2.84 13.11
N SER A 156 -1.30 -3.74 13.91
CA SER A 156 -0.70 -5.04 14.17
C SER A 156 -1.74 -6.14 14.04
N TYR A 157 -1.32 -7.32 13.61
CA TYR A 157 -2.15 -8.50 13.56
C TYR A 157 -1.33 -9.68 14.06
N SER A 158 -1.95 -10.53 14.88
CA SER A 158 -1.42 -11.87 15.13
C SER A 158 -2.54 -12.89 15.10
N SER A 159 -2.20 -14.11 14.70
CA SER A 159 -3.12 -15.27 14.76
C SER A 159 -3.68 -15.52 16.16
N ALA A 160 -2.97 -15.12 17.22
CA ALA A 160 -3.41 -15.29 18.62
C ALA A 160 -4.33 -14.17 19.12
N THR A 161 -4.07 -12.92 18.72
CA THR A 161 -4.72 -11.72 19.31
C THR A 161 -5.65 -10.99 18.36
N GLY A 162 -5.67 -11.35 17.08
CA GLY A 162 -6.42 -10.64 16.05
C GLY A 162 -5.78 -9.29 15.67
N LEU A 163 -6.59 -8.43 15.06
CA LEU A 163 -6.20 -7.11 14.55
C LEU A 163 -6.23 -6.06 15.68
N SER A 164 -5.20 -5.24 15.78
CA SER A 164 -5.14 -4.05 16.61
C SER A 164 -4.70 -2.85 15.76
N HIS A 165 -5.38 -1.72 15.93
CA HIS A 165 -5.06 -0.48 15.23
C HIS A 165 -5.14 0.70 16.20
N SER A 166 -4.16 1.60 16.10
CA SER A 166 -4.14 2.85 16.85
C SER A 166 -3.69 3.99 15.94
N ALA A 167 -4.25 5.18 16.16
CA ALA A 167 -3.86 6.39 15.47
C ALA A 167 -3.79 7.57 16.44
N THR A 168 -2.77 8.40 16.29
CA THR A 168 -2.59 9.64 17.05
C THR A 168 -2.33 10.77 16.08
N CYS A 169 -3.06 11.88 16.24
CA CYS A 169 -2.97 13.03 15.37
C CYS A 169 -2.31 14.19 16.11
N TYR A 170 -1.50 14.95 15.40
CA TYR A 170 -0.78 16.10 15.92
C TYR A 170 -1.07 17.34 15.09
N ASN A 171 -1.10 18.50 15.72
CA ASN A 171 -1.09 19.77 15.01
C ASN A 171 0.33 20.18 14.59
N ALA A 172 0.46 21.29 13.88
CA ALA A 172 1.76 21.84 13.45
C ALA A 172 2.73 22.16 14.61
N ALA A 173 2.21 22.39 15.82
CA ALA A 173 3.01 22.64 17.02
C ALA A 173 3.44 21.35 17.75
N GLY A 174 3.03 20.17 17.26
CA GLY A 174 3.32 18.88 17.88
C GLY A 174 2.39 18.49 19.03
N ALA A 175 1.32 19.26 19.29
CA ALA A 175 0.34 18.91 20.31
C ALA A 175 -0.64 17.85 19.78
N VAL A 176 -0.99 16.89 20.64
CA VAL A 176 -1.99 15.85 20.30
C VAL A 176 -3.36 16.50 20.11
N ILE A 177 -4.00 16.19 18.99
CA ILE A 177 -5.34 16.63 18.62
C ILE A 177 -6.22 15.43 18.30
N ALA A 178 -7.55 15.66 18.30
CA ALA A 178 -8.48 14.66 17.82
C ALA A 178 -8.20 14.32 16.35
N CYS A 179 -8.16 13.02 16.03
CA CYS A 179 -8.09 12.58 14.65
C CYS A 179 -9.43 12.86 13.95
N ALA A 180 -9.37 13.45 12.75
CA ALA A 180 -10.57 13.64 11.94
C ALA A 180 -11.21 12.28 11.59
N PRO A 181 -12.55 12.16 11.56
CA PRO A 181 -13.25 10.89 11.39
C PRO A 181 -12.98 10.19 10.04
N SER A 182 -12.46 10.92 9.04
CA SER A 182 -12.04 10.34 7.75
C SER A 182 -10.74 9.53 7.83
N CYS A 183 -10.00 9.57 8.94
CA CYS A 183 -8.82 8.74 9.19
C CYS A 183 -9.11 7.51 10.08
N ALA A 184 -10.33 7.39 10.60
CA ALA A 184 -10.75 6.38 11.56
C ALA A 184 -11.90 5.54 11.00
N SER A 185 -11.67 4.83 9.90
CA SER A 185 -12.59 3.82 9.40
C SER A 185 -12.01 2.43 9.69
N ASP A 186 -12.83 1.55 10.25
CA ASP A 186 -12.58 0.13 10.61
C ASP A 186 -12.01 -0.19 12.00
N SER A 187 -12.65 0.32 13.06
CA SER A 187 -12.68 -0.40 14.35
C SER A 187 -13.99 -0.13 15.09
N ALA A 188 -15.12 -0.46 14.48
CA ALA A 188 -16.34 -0.73 15.24
C ALA A 188 -16.61 -2.24 15.14
N PRO A 189 -16.71 -2.99 16.26
CA PRO A 189 -17.14 -4.38 16.22
C PRO A 189 -18.57 -4.44 15.66
N PRO A 190 -18.95 -5.51 14.92
CA PRO A 190 -20.34 -5.69 14.52
C PRO A 190 -21.19 -5.77 15.80
N THR A 191 -22.08 -4.79 16.00
CA THR A 191 -23.12 -4.88 17.02
C THR A 191 -23.96 -6.12 16.75
N PRO A 192 -24.18 -7.01 17.73
CA PRO A 192 -25.06 -8.16 17.54
C PRO A 192 -26.49 -7.64 17.45
N THR A 193 -27.07 -7.59 16.25
CA THR A 193 -28.51 -7.47 16.10
C THR A 193 -29.13 -8.77 16.59
N SER A 194 -29.87 -8.65 17.68
CA SER A 194 -30.66 -9.67 18.34
C SER A 194 -31.50 -10.47 17.33
N MET A 195 -31.32 -11.79 17.34
CA MET A 195 -32.41 -12.71 17.02
C MET A 195 -33.48 -12.57 18.12
N ALA A 196 -34.65 -12.08 17.75
CA ALA A 196 -35.87 -12.26 18.53
C ALA A 196 -36.96 -12.76 17.58
N ALA A 197 -37.64 -13.80 18.07
CA ALA A 197 -38.65 -14.62 17.42
C ALA A 197 -39.91 -13.86 16.99
#